data_AF-A0A929BI75-F1
#
_entry.id   AF-A0A929BI75-F1
#
_cell.length_a   1.000
_cell.length_b   1.000
_cell.length_c   1.000
_cell.angle_alpha   90.00
_cell.angle_beta   90.00
_cell.angle_gamma   90.00
#
_symmetry.space_group_name_H-M   'P 1'
#
loop_
_entity.id
_entity.type
_entity.pdbx_description
1 polymer ?
#
loop_
_entity_poly.entity_id
_entity_poly.type
_entity_poly.pdbx_seq_one_letter_code
_entity_poly.pdbx_strand_id
1 'polypeptide(L)'
;MRQTTIIILGLGNVGRALLRQVLDTRAVLARRARLRLTPIGLADSQGLLLDPTGLPDEALHAALRAKTDGRPLSTPVGQDGILPYLGDVLQPGTILVDVTASPKTEPTLRAALDAGCGLVLANKIPLAEPWAKVKPFFEHPHLRYEATVGAGLPVIATLHYLLDTGDQVTAIEGCLSGTLGYLCTELERGVPYSAAVSQARSLGYTEPDPREDLNGRDAARKTLILARTAGWPL
;
A
#
# COMPACT_ATOMS: atom_id res chain seq x y z
N MET A 1 -7.69 26.69 3.86
CA MET A 1 -7.42 25.27 4.21
C MET A 1 -7.29 24.52 2.90
N ARG A 2 -6.18 23.83 2.66
CA ARG A 2 -5.99 23.04 1.43
C ARG A 2 -6.86 21.79 1.51
N GLN A 3 -7.60 21.51 0.45
CA GLN A 3 -8.31 20.25 0.29
C GLN A 3 -7.53 19.37 -0.69
N THR A 4 -7.48 18.08 -0.38
CA THR A 4 -6.85 17.08 -1.21
C THR A 4 -7.77 15.88 -1.26
N THR A 5 -8.14 15.48 -2.47
CA THR A 5 -9.02 14.33 -2.69
C THR A 5 -8.20 13.06 -2.60
N ILE A 6 -8.78 12.02 -2.03
CA ILE A 6 -8.15 10.69 -1.95
C ILE A 6 -9.08 9.62 -2.50
N ILE A 7 -8.50 8.67 -3.23
CA ILE A 7 -9.16 7.45 -3.71
C ILE A 7 -8.40 6.27 -3.10
N ILE A 8 -9.10 5.40 -2.36
CA ILE A 8 -8.48 4.25 -1.68
C ILE A 8 -8.85 2.97 -2.42
N LEU A 9 -7.84 2.29 -2.94
CA LEU A 9 -7.93 0.97 -3.56
C LEU A 9 -7.59 -0.10 -2.52
N GLY A 10 -8.54 -0.97 -2.23
CA GLY A 10 -8.44 -2.03 -1.24
C GLY A 10 -9.00 -1.61 0.12
N LEU A 11 -10.10 -2.22 0.53
CA LEU A 11 -10.72 -2.03 1.85
C LEU A 11 -10.57 -3.28 2.74
N GLY A 12 -9.39 -3.90 2.67
CA GLY A 12 -8.94 -4.95 3.59
C GLY A 12 -8.54 -4.41 4.96
N ASN A 13 -7.70 -5.15 5.70
CA ASN A 13 -7.25 -4.72 7.04
C ASN A 13 -6.55 -3.35 7.00
N VAL A 14 -5.59 -3.17 6.10
CA VAL A 14 -4.83 -1.91 5.94
C VAL A 14 -5.74 -0.77 5.48
N GLY A 15 -6.54 -0.97 4.43
CA GLY A 15 -7.42 0.08 3.92
C GLY A 15 -8.48 0.55 4.92
N ARG A 16 -9.07 -0.36 5.70
CA ARG A 16 -10.00 0.03 6.79
C ARG A 16 -9.29 0.78 7.91
N ALA A 17 -8.09 0.35 8.29
CA ALA A 17 -7.29 1.06 9.30
C ALA A 17 -6.93 2.47 8.82
N LEU A 18 -6.47 2.61 7.57
CA LEU A 18 -6.18 3.89 6.94
C LEU A 18 -7.41 4.79 6.91
N LEU A 19 -8.57 4.28 6.46
CA LEU A 19 -9.79 5.09 6.39
C LEU A 19 -10.22 5.59 7.77
N ARG A 20 -10.15 4.75 8.82
CA ARG A 20 -10.39 5.20 10.20
C ARG A 20 -9.41 6.29 10.62
N GLN A 21 -8.11 6.09 10.39
CA GLN A 21 -7.10 7.09 10.69
C GLN A 21 -7.36 8.42 9.96
N VAL A 22 -7.76 8.37 8.68
CA VAL A 22 -8.12 9.57 7.92
C VAL A 22 -9.28 10.31 8.58
N LEU A 23 -10.31 9.60 9.08
CA LEU A 23 -11.45 10.19 9.79
C LEU A 23 -11.03 10.77 11.15
N ASP A 24 -10.32 9.99 11.95
CA ASP A 24 -9.94 10.32 13.33
C ASP A 24 -8.94 11.49 13.40
N THR A 25 -8.09 11.64 12.38
CA THR A 25 -7.04 12.66 12.36
C THR A 25 -7.46 13.97 11.69
N ARG A 26 -8.67 14.10 11.16
CA ARG A 26 -9.12 15.31 10.42
C ARG A 26 -8.90 16.61 11.20
N ALA A 27 -9.30 16.65 12.46
CA ALA A 27 -9.16 17.85 13.29
C ALA A 27 -7.68 18.20 13.53
N VAL A 28 -6.85 17.17 13.72
CA VAL A 28 -5.40 17.33 13.91
C VAL A 28 -4.74 17.85 12.64
N LEU A 29 -5.05 17.28 11.47
CA LEU A 29 -4.51 17.70 10.17
C LEU A 29 -4.97 19.10 9.79
N ALA A 30 -6.24 19.44 10.03
CA ALA A 30 -6.78 20.77 9.80
C ALA A 30 -6.04 21.83 10.63
N ARG A 31 -5.76 21.53 11.91
CA ARG A 31 -5.03 22.44 12.80
C ARG A 31 -3.54 22.56 12.47
N ARG A 32 -2.85 21.42 12.31
CA ARG A 32 -1.38 21.38 12.18
C ARG A 32 -0.89 21.66 10.77
N ALA A 33 -1.55 21.12 9.77
CA ALA A 33 -1.12 21.17 8.37
C ALA A 33 -2.03 22.03 7.48
N ARG A 34 -3.11 22.60 8.03
CA ARG A 34 -4.16 23.29 7.26
C ARG A 34 -4.68 22.44 6.09
N LEU A 35 -4.73 21.13 6.29
CA LEU A 35 -5.06 20.12 5.27
C LEU A 35 -6.34 19.39 5.65
N ARG A 36 -7.21 19.18 4.66
CA ARG A 36 -8.34 18.25 4.74
C ARG A 36 -8.22 17.20 3.64
N LEU A 37 -8.07 15.95 4.05
CA LEU A 37 -8.18 14.79 3.16
C LEU A 37 -9.66 14.48 2.95
N THR A 38 -10.08 14.44 1.69
CA THR A 38 -11.48 14.22 1.31
C THR A 38 -11.56 12.92 0.51
N PRO A 39 -11.99 11.80 1.12
CA PRO A 39 -12.22 10.58 0.37
C PRO A 39 -13.32 10.82 -0.67
N ILE A 40 -12.98 10.67 -1.95
CA ILE A 40 -13.94 10.74 -3.05
C ILE A 40 -14.24 9.35 -3.60
N GLY A 41 -13.34 8.37 -3.38
CA GLY A 41 -13.50 7.01 -3.88
C GLY A 41 -12.99 5.94 -2.91
N LEU A 42 -13.76 4.86 -2.74
CA LEU A 42 -13.36 3.63 -2.04
C LEU A 42 -13.62 2.44 -2.96
N ALA A 43 -12.61 1.63 -3.23
CA ALA A 43 -12.73 0.47 -4.10
C ALA A 43 -12.20 -0.81 -3.43
N ASP A 44 -12.78 -1.94 -3.76
CA ASP A 44 -12.21 -3.27 -3.48
C ASP A 44 -12.42 -4.21 -4.67
N SER A 45 -12.20 -5.51 -4.47
CA SER A 45 -12.35 -6.51 -5.55
C SER A 45 -13.80 -6.73 -6.00
N GLN A 46 -14.78 -6.20 -5.27
CA GLN A 46 -16.21 -6.44 -5.49
C GLN A 46 -16.99 -5.18 -5.84
N GLY A 47 -16.50 -3.99 -5.44
CA GLY A 47 -17.25 -2.77 -5.69
C GLY A 47 -16.47 -1.47 -5.58
N LEU A 48 -17.17 -0.39 -5.93
CA LEU A 48 -16.69 0.99 -5.92
C LEU A 48 -17.75 1.91 -5.27
N LEU A 49 -17.34 2.73 -4.32
CA LEU A 49 -18.06 3.92 -3.91
C LEU A 49 -17.33 5.12 -4.49
N LEU A 50 -18.02 5.98 -5.23
CA LEU A 50 -17.43 7.16 -5.85
C LEU A 50 -18.40 8.33 -5.76
N ASP A 51 -17.91 9.44 -5.22
CA ASP A 51 -18.55 10.75 -5.26
C ASP A 51 -17.46 11.81 -5.51
N PRO A 52 -17.37 12.38 -6.72
CA PRO A 52 -16.38 13.40 -7.06
C PRO A 52 -16.40 14.63 -6.14
N THR A 53 -17.52 14.89 -5.46
CA THR A 53 -17.67 16.03 -4.54
C THR A 53 -17.21 15.71 -3.11
N GLY A 54 -16.99 14.43 -2.81
CA GLY A 54 -16.59 13.93 -1.49
C GLY A 54 -17.65 13.03 -0.87
N LEU A 55 -17.23 11.83 -0.46
CA LEU A 55 -18.11 10.88 0.22
C LEU A 55 -18.48 11.43 1.61
N PRO A 56 -19.78 11.45 1.97
CA PRO A 56 -20.22 11.89 3.28
C PRO A 56 -19.81 10.88 4.37
N ASP A 57 -19.70 11.35 5.61
CA ASP A 57 -19.20 10.54 6.73
C ASP A 57 -20.09 9.32 6.98
N GLU A 58 -21.40 9.46 6.79
CA GLU A 58 -22.37 8.38 6.86
C GLU A 58 -22.02 7.26 5.88
N ALA A 59 -21.63 7.60 4.64
CA ALA A 59 -21.21 6.64 3.62
C ALA A 59 -19.87 5.98 3.97
N LEU A 60 -18.90 6.75 4.47
CA LEU A 60 -17.59 6.24 4.89
C LEU A 60 -17.72 5.25 6.07
N HIS A 61 -18.53 5.59 7.07
CA HIS A 61 -18.81 4.71 8.20
C HIS A 61 -19.63 3.48 7.77
N ALA A 62 -20.58 3.63 6.84
CA ALA A 62 -21.32 2.50 6.28
C ALA A 62 -20.40 1.53 5.54
N ALA A 63 -19.44 2.04 4.74
CA ALA A 63 -18.44 1.24 4.06
C ALA A 63 -17.57 0.46 5.06
N LEU A 64 -17.10 1.12 6.13
CA LEU A 64 -16.33 0.47 7.20
C LEU A 64 -17.13 -0.68 7.85
N ARG A 65 -18.40 -0.44 8.20
CA ARG A 65 -19.29 -1.47 8.79
C ARG A 65 -19.49 -2.65 7.83
N ALA A 66 -19.87 -2.36 6.57
CA ALA A 66 -20.08 -3.39 5.57
C ALA A 66 -18.86 -4.30 5.42
N LYS A 67 -17.66 -3.72 5.33
CA LYS A 67 -16.42 -4.51 5.18
C LYS A 67 -16.01 -5.26 6.45
N THR A 68 -16.34 -4.76 7.64
CA THR A 68 -16.17 -5.51 8.89
C THR A 68 -17.10 -6.72 8.95
N ASP A 69 -18.32 -6.60 8.41
CA ASP A 69 -19.30 -7.70 8.32
C ASP A 69 -19.04 -8.66 7.13
N GLY A 70 -17.95 -8.47 6.37
CA GLY A 70 -17.66 -9.27 5.18
C GLY A 70 -18.56 -9.00 3.97
N ARG A 71 -19.34 -7.90 3.98
CA ARG A 71 -20.21 -7.50 2.87
C ARG A 71 -19.45 -6.69 1.81
N PRO A 72 -19.88 -6.71 0.54
CA PRO A 72 -19.28 -5.90 -0.53
C PRO A 72 -19.64 -4.41 -0.40
N LEU A 73 -18.92 -3.57 -1.14
CA LEU A 73 -19.33 -2.18 -1.39
C LEU A 73 -20.55 -2.16 -2.33
N SER A 74 -21.36 -1.10 -2.27
CA SER A 74 -22.73 -1.10 -2.85
C SER A 74 -22.81 -1.14 -4.37
N THR A 75 -21.79 -0.66 -5.09
CA THR A 75 -21.80 -0.65 -6.56
C THR A 75 -20.86 -1.72 -7.09
N PRO A 76 -21.36 -2.77 -7.76
CA PRO A 76 -20.52 -3.78 -8.38
C PRO A 76 -19.64 -3.16 -9.47
N VAL A 77 -18.43 -3.68 -9.60
CA VAL A 77 -17.49 -3.28 -10.65
C VAL A 77 -17.45 -4.38 -11.72
N GLY A 78 -17.53 -3.98 -12.99
CA GLY A 78 -17.47 -4.88 -14.13
C GLY A 78 -16.09 -5.53 -14.33
N GLN A 79 -15.96 -6.34 -15.38
CA GLN A 79 -14.69 -7.04 -15.68
C GLN A 79 -13.53 -6.08 -15.98
N ASP A 80 -13.84 -4.89 -16.50
CA ASP A 80 -12.86 -3.84 -16.84
C ASP A 80 -12.29 -3.12 -15.60
N GLY A 81 -12.71 -3.52 -14.40
CA GLY A 81 -12.26 -2.92 -13.16
C GLY A 81 -12.80 -1.51 -12.95
N ILE A 82 -12.14 -0.76 -12.08
CA ILE A 82 -12.62 0.57 -11.64
C ILE A 82 -12.20 1.71 -12.58
N LEU A 83 -11.18 1.51 -13.42
CA LEU A 83 -10.57 2.57 -14.22
C LEU A 83 -11.59 3.35 -15.08
N PRO A 84 -12.58 2.71 -15.75
CA PRO A 84 -13.57 3.44 -16.55
C PRO A 84 -14.38 4.48 -15.75
N TYR A 85 -14.50 4.31 -14.43
CA TYR A 85 -15.25 5.20 -13.55
C TYR A 85 -14.40 6.34 -12.99
N LEU A 86 -13.07 6.30 -13.16
CA LEU A 86 -12.15 7.24 -12.51
C LEU A 86 -11.66 8.36 -13.43
N GLY A 87 -11.98 8.33 -14.73
CA GLY A 87 -11.43 9.26 -15.73
C GLY A 87 -11.48 10.73 -15.30
N ASP A 88 -12.65 11.20 -14.87
CA ASP A 88 -12.86 12.63 -14.51
C ASP A 88 -12.26 13.04 -13.16
N VAL A 89 -11.85 12.07 -12.33
CA VAL A 89 -11.32 12.33 -10.98
C VAL A 89 -9.81 12.14 -10.86
N LEU A 90 -9.19 11.47 -11.84
CA LEU A 90 -7.73 11.35 -11.95
C LEU A 90 -7.17 12.65 -12.54
N GLN A 91 -6.65 13.51 -11.68
CA GLN A 91 -6.09 14.82 -12.04
C GLN A 91 -5.08 15.29 -10.99
N PRO A 92 -4.25 16.31 -11.29
CA PRO A 92 -3.31 16.86 -10.32
C PRO A 92 -4.03 17.32 -9.05
N GLY A 93 -3.51 16.91 -7.89
CA GLY A 93 -4.13 17.17 -6.58
C GLY A 93 -5.01 16.05 -6.04
N THR A 94 -5.37 15.05 -6.86
CA THR A 94 -5.92 13.77 -6.38
C THR A 94 -4.79 12.85 -5.93
N ILE A 95 -4.99 12.13 -4.83
CA ILE A 95 -4.09 11.07 -4.36
C ILE A 95 -4.77 9.71 -4.55
N LEU A 96 -4.15 8.84 -5.34
CA LEU A 96 -4.54 7.45 -5.45
C LEU A 96 -3.72 6.62 -4.45
N VAL A 97 -4.43 5.92 -3.56
CA VAL A 97 -3.83 5.08 -2.53
C VAL A 97 -4.07 3.61 -2.86
N ASP A 98 -3.03 2.85 -3.17
CA ASP A 98 -3.12 1.41 -3.41
C ASP A 98 -2.61 0.60 -2.20
N VAL A 99 -3.57 0.11 -1.43
CA VAL A 99 -3.36 -0.80 -0.28
C VAL A 99 -3.93 -2.18 -0.57
N THR A 100 -4.02 -2.56 -1.86
CA THR A 100 -4.35 -3.92 -2.29
C THR A 100 -3.12 -4.84 -2.25
N ALA A 101 -3.36 -6.13 -2.49
CA ALA A 101 -2.31 -7.12 -2.75
C ALA A 101 -2.48 -7.72 -4.16
N SER A 102 -2.84 -6.89 -5.14
CA SER A 102 -3.25 -7.35 -6.48
C SER A 102 -2.42 -6.69 -7.58
N PRO A 103 -2.04 -7.43 -8.64
CA PRO A 103 -1.46 -6.83 -9.84
C PRO A 103 -2.50 -6.06 -10.67
N LYS A 104 -3.81 -6.31 -10.47
CA LYS A 104 -4.88 -5.75 -11.30
C LYS A 104 -5.04 -4.23 -11.21
N THR A 105 -4.39 -3.58 -10.25
CA THR A 105 -4.40 -2.12 -10.08
C THR A 105 -3.39 -1.41 -10.99
N GLU A 106 -2.47 -2.14 -11.65
CA GLU A 106 -1.44 -1.53 -12.51
C GLU A 106 -2.01 -0.56 -13.56
N PRO A 107 -3.07 -0.90 -14.33
CA PRO A 107 -3.63 0.04 -15.31
C PRO A 107 -4.15 1.34 -14.67
N THR A 108 -4.79 1.23 -13.50
CA THR A 108 -5.28 2.40 -12.76
C THR A 108 -4.14 3.25 -12.20
N LEU A 109 -3.07 2.63 -11.70
CA LEU A 109 -1.88 3.32 -11.23
C LEU A 109 -1.18 4.07 -12.37
N ARG A 110 -1.10 3.47 -13.56
CA ARG A 110 -0.55 4.14 -14.76
C ARG A 110 -1.39 5.33 -15.18
N ALA A 111 -2.71 5.17 -15.29
CA ALA A 111 -3.59 6.27 -15.63
C ALA A 111 -3.48 7.43 -14.62
N ALA A 112 -3.38 7.12 -13.33
CA ALA A 112 -3.20 8.13 -12.29
C ALA A 112 -1.82 8.81 -12.35
N LEU A 113 -0.76 8.05 -12.65
CA LEU A 113 0.59 8.57 -12.90
C LEU A 113 0.57 9.56 -14.07
N ASP A 114 0.01 9.16 -15.22
CA ASP A 114 -0.06 9.96 -16.44
C ASP A 114 -0.92 11.23 -16.24
N ALA A 115 -1.96 11.15 -15.41
CA ALA A 115 -2.78 12.28 -15.00
C ALA A 115 -2.12 13.21 -13.96
N GLY A 116 -0.90 12.90 -13.50
CA GLY A 116 -0.18 13.71 -12.50
C GLY A 116 -0.73 13.60 -11.08
N CYS A 117 -1.46 12.53 -10.76
CA CYS A 117 -1.96 12.28 -9.40
C CYS A 117 -0.81 12.00 -8.43
N GLY A 118 -1.01 12.28 -7.14
CA GLY A 118 -0.16 11.69 -6.10
C GLY A 118 -0.44 10.19 -5.98
N LEU A 119 0.60 9.39 -5.74
CA LEU A 119 0.48 7.94 -5.60
C LEU A 119 1.01 7.52 -4.23
N VAL A 120 0.21 6.75 -3.48
CA VAL A 120 0.62 6.19 -2.18
C VAL A 120 0.41 4.68 -2.20
N LEU A 121 1.49 3.90 -2.12
CA LEU A 121 1.43 2.45 -2.29
C LEU A 121 1.82 1.73 -0.99
N ALA A 122 0.99 0.79 -0.55
CA ALA A 122 1.43 -0.35 0.28
C ALA A 122 1.53 -1.64 -0.56
N ASN A 123 0.90 -1.65 -1.74
CA ASN A 123 1.04 -2.72 -2.72
C ASN A 123 2.45 -2.71 -3.33
N LYS A 124 3.19 -3.80 -3.12
CA LYS A 124 4.56 -3.97 -3.60
C LYS A 124 4.64 -4.41 -5.06
N ILE A 125 3.60 -5.07 -5.56
CA ILE A 125 3.64 -5.76 -6.86
C ILE A 125 3.96 -4.78 -8.00
N PRO A 126 3.31 -3.60 -8.11
CA PRO A 126 3.59 -2.63 -9.17
C PRO A 126 5.03 -2.09 -9.12
N LEU A 127 5.64 -2.01 -7.93
CA LEU A 127 6.99 -1.51 -7.75
C LEU A 127 8.08 -2.58 -7.91
N ALA A 128 7.69 -3.83 -8.16
CA ALA A 128 8.59 -4.97 -8.32
C ALA A 128 8.54 -5.60 -9.74
N GLU A 129 7.80 -4.98 -10.66
CA GLU A 129 7.79 -5.34 -12.09
C GLU A 129 9.13 -5.00 -12.78
N PRO A 130 9.38 -5.43 -14.04
CA PRO A 130 10.61 -5.10 -14.77
C PRO A 130 10.94 -3.61 -14.77
N TRP A 131 12.22 -3.23 -14.62
CA TRP A 131 12.65 -1.84 -14.43
C TRP A 131 12.05 -0.84 -15.44
N ALA A 132 12.02 -1.20 -16.74
CA ALA A 132 11.45 -0.35 -17.79
C ALA A 132 9.98 0.05 -17.53
N LYS A 133 9.20 -0.84 -16.89
CA LYS A 133 7.81 -0.58 -16.52
C LYS A 133 7.67 0.28 -15.27
N VAL A 134 8.63 0.20 -14.36
CA VAL A 134 8.54 0.76 -13.00
C VAL A 134 9.28 2.08 -12.85
N LYS A 135 10.33 2.32 -13.66
CA LYS A 135 11.10 3.56 -13.67
C LYS A 135 10.24 4.83 -13.64
N PRO A 136 9.15 4.96 -14.44
CA PRO A 136 8.29 6.14 -14.39
C PRO A 136 7.65 6.41 -13.01
N PHE A 137 7.37 5.35 -12.23
CA PHE A 137 6.86 5.52 -10.86
C PHE A 137 7.95 6.10 -9.95
N PHE A 138 9.17 5.57 -10.00
CA PHE A 138 10.28 6.05 -9.16
C PHE A 138 10.73 7.48 -9.52
N GLU A 139 10.55 7.91 -10.76
CA GLU A 139 10.83 9.28 -11.20
C GLU A 139 9.71 10.28 -10.85
N HIS A 140 8.56 9.79 -10.37
CA HIS A 140 7.42 10.63 -10.04
C HIS A 140 7.62 11.32 -8.68
N PRO A 141 7.61 12.67 -8.61
CA PRO A 141 7.87 13.41 -7.36
C PRO A 141 6.81 13.18 -6.28
N HIS A 142 5.62 12.69 -6.66
CA HIS A 142 4.48 12.49 -5.76
C HIS A 142 4.19 11.02 -5.49
N LEU A 143 5.15 10.13 -5.74
CA LEU A 143 5.08 8.75 -5.28
C LEU A 143 5.51 8.65 -3.80
N ARG A 144 4.76 7.89 -2.99
CA ARG A 144 5.12 7.48 -1.63
C ARG A 144 4.83 5.99 -1.46
N TYR A 145 5.70 5.26 -0.78
CA TYR A 145 5.59 3.80 -0.65
C TYR A 145 6.18 3.26 0.66
N GLU A 146 6.15 4.05 1.73
CA GLU A 146 6.71 3.68 3.04
C GLU A 146 6.24 2.29 3.51
N ALA A 147 4.94 2.03 3.41
CA ALA A 147 4.34 0.78 3.88
C ALA A 147 4.75 -0.47 3.06
N THR A 148 5.47 -0.32 1.95
CA THR A 148 5.96 -1.45 1.16
C THR A 148 7.12 -2.18 1.83
N VAL A 149 7.95 -1.48 2.61
CA VAL A 149 9.13 -2.07 3.28
C VAL A 149 9.21 -1.55 4.71
N GLY A 150 9.32 -2.44 5.69
CA GLY A 150 9.36 -2.04 7.10
C GLY A 150 7.99 -1.78 7.75
N ALA A 151 6.90 -1.92 7.00
CA ALA A 151 5.52 -1.72 7.45
C ALA A 151 5.27 -0.31 8.04
N GLY A 152 5.37 -0.15 9.35
CA GLY A 152 5.23 1.14 10.03
C GLY A 152 6.57 1.82 10.37
N LEU A 153 7.69 1.14 10.13
CA LEU A 153 9.03 1.69 10.35
C LEU A 153 9.38 2.68 9.22
N PRO A 154 10.10 3.78 9.52
CA PRO A 154 10.46 4.80 8.54
C PRO A 154 11.66 4.36 7.66
N VAL A 155 11.56 3.23 6.96
CA VAL A 155 12.67 2.69 6.16
C VAL A 155 12.91 3.50 4.89
N ILE A 156 11.85 3.73 4.11
CA ILE A 156 11.93 4.42 2.82
C ILE A 156 12.23 5.90 3.04
N ALA A 157 11.59 6.55 4.01
CA ALA A 157 11.87 7.93 4.37
C ALA A 157 13.31 8.13 4.84
N THR A 158 13.87 7.22 5.65
CA THR A 158 15.29 7.29 6.06
C THR A 158 16.22 7.12 4.86
N LEU A 159 15.90 6.21 3.93
CA LEU A 159 16.70 6.04 2.72
C LEU A 159 16.69 7.28 1.83
N HIS A 160 15.52 7.89 1.58
CA HIS A 160 15.42 9.16 0.86
C HIS A 160 16.19 10.27 1.57
N TYR A 161 16.09 10.37 2.90
CA TYR A 161 16.83 11.37 3.67
C TYR A 161 18.34 11.29 3.43
N LEU A 162 18.93 10.09 3.44
CA LEU A 162 20.35 9.88 3.14
C LEU A 162 20.71 10.31 1.70
N LEU A 163 19.89 9.92 0.73
CA LEU A 163 20.13 10.26 -0.68
C LEU A 163 20.00 11.76 -0.94
N ASP A 164 19.00 12.41 -0.33
CA ASP A 164 18.76 13.85 -0.42
C ASP A 164 19.89 14.67 0.23
N THR A 165 20.59 14.11 1.22
CA THR A 165 21.80 14.72 1.81
C THR A 165 23.07 14.44 1.02
N GLY A 166 22.99 13.67 -0.06
CA GLY A 166 24.12 13.34 -0.95
C GLY A 166 24.94 12.13 -0.50
N ASP A 167 24.45 11.35 0.47
CA ASP A 167 25.11 10.11 0.86
C ASP A 167 25.01 9.05 -0.26
N GLN A 168 26.05 8.22 -0.37
CA GLN A 168 26.05 7.08 -1.27
C GLN A 168 25.77 5.79 -0.49
N VAL A 169 24.67 5.12 -0.82
CA VAL A 169 24.29 3.84 -0.22
C VAL A 169 25.21 2.74 -0.78
N THR A 170 26.02 2.13 0.09
CA THR A 170 26.95 1.05 -0.27
C THR A 170 26.37 -0.34 -0.01
N ALA A 171 25.51 -0.48 1.00
CA ALA A 171 24.85 -1.72 1.36
C ALA A 171 23.53 -1.45 2.07
N ILE A 172 22.59 -2.39 1.93
CA ILE A 172 21.35 -2.44 2.72
C ILE A 172 21.21 -3.86 3.25
N GLU A 173 21.21 -4.01 4.58
CA GLU A 173 21.08 -5.28 5.26
C GLU A 173 19.90 -5.23 6.23
N GLY A 174 19.09 -6.28 6.28
CA GLY A 174 17.95 -6.33 7.19
C GLY A 174 17.11 -7.59 7.10
N CYS A 175 16.35 -7.85 8.16
CA CYS A 175 15.35 -8.92 8.18
C CYS A 175 14.07 -8.41 7.51
N LEU A 176 13.84 -8.83 6.26
CA LEU A 176 12.72 -8.33 5.45
C LEU A 176 11.44 -9.18 5.56
N SER A 177 11.46 -10.29 6.32
CA SER A 177 10.29 -11.15 6.53
C SER A 177 10.16 -11.52 8.00
N GLY A 178 9.06 -11.12 8.62
CA GLY A 178 8.76 -11.45 10.01
C GLY A 178 8.57 -12.95 10.21
N THR A 179 7.92 -13.64 9.26
CA THR A 179 7.72 -15.08 9.29
C THR A 179 9.03 -15.85 9.24
N LEU A 180 9.94 -15.49 8.33
CA LEU A 180 11.26 -16.11 8.25
C LEU A 180 12.11 -15.77 9.47
N GLY A 181 12.07 -14.53 9.95
CA GLY A 181 12.76 -14.13 11.17
C GLY A 181 12.33 -14.98 12.38
N TYR A 182 11.02 -15.15 12.56
CA TYR A 182 10.46 -16.02 13.60
C TYR A 182 10.94 -17.47 13.47
N LEU A 183 10.86 -18.05 12.26
CA LEU A 183 11.29 -19.43 12.04
C LEU A 183 12.78 -19.62 12.30
N CYS A 184 13.63 -18.71 11.86
CA CYS A 184 15.07 -18.77 12.16
C CYS A 184 15.31 -18.74 13.67
N THR A 185 14.63 -17.86 14.42
CA THR A 185 14.75 -17.81 15.88
C THR A 185 14.30 -19.10 16.57
N GLU A 186 13.24 -19.76 16.10
CA GLU A 186 12.81 -21.04 16.69
C GLU A 186 13.78 -22.19 16.34
N LEU A 187 14.31 -22.20 15.11
CA LEU A 187 15.32 -23.18 14.69
C LEU A 187 16.62 -23.04 15.51
N GLU A 188 17.05 -21.81 15.79
CA GLU A 188 18.21 -21.51 16.67
C GLU A 188 18.01 -22.05 18.09
N ARG A 189 16.76 -22.13 18.56
CA ARG A 189 16.39 -22.74 19.85
C ARG A 189 16.32 -24.27 19.81
N GLY A 190 16.58 -24.89 18.65
CA GLY A 190 16.51 -26.33 18.45
C GLY A 190 15.10 -26.88 18.18
N VAL A 191 14.12 -26.00 17.90
CA VAL A 191 12.76 -26.45 17.54
C VAL A 191 12.79 -27.07 16.14
N PRO A 192 12.20 -28.27 15.93
CA PRO A 192 12.10 -28.83 14.59
C PRO A 192 11.33 -27.92 13.63
N TYR A 193 11.80 -27.80 12.39
CA TYR A 193 11.20 -26.91 11.37
C TYR A 193 9.69 -27.07 11.21
N SER A 194 9.20 -28.32 11.14
CA SER A 194 7.77 -28.61 11.00
C SER A 194 6.93 -28.10 12.19
N ALA A 195 7.49 -28.15 13.40
CA ALA A 195 6.85 -27.63 14.60
C ALA A 195 6.83 -26.10 14.59
N ALA A 196 7.95 -25.46 14.24
CA ALA A 196 8.05 -23.99 14.12
C ALA A 196 7.06 -23.43 13.08
N VAL A 197 6.92 -24.08 11.92
CA VAL A 197 5.94 -23.68 10.89
C VAL A 197 4.51 -23.87 11.39
N SER A 198 4.23 -24.96 12.08
CA SER A 198 2.90 -25.22 12.67
C SER A 198 2.53 -24.17 13.72
N GLN A 199 3.50 -23.74 14.53
CA GLN A 199 3.32 -22.69 15.53
C GLN A 199 3.18 -21.30 14.89
N ALA A 200 3.99 -20.98 13.88
CA ALA A 200 3.84 -19.73 13.13
C ALA A 200 2.43 -19.60 12.54
N ARG A 201 1.90 -20.70 11.99
CA ARG A 201 0.53 -20.75 11.46
C ARG A 201 -0.53 -20.56 12.55
N SER A 202 -0.37 -21.20 13.72
CA SER A 202 -1.35 -21.06 14.81
C SER A 202 -1.36 -19.65 15.42
N LEU A 203 -0.23 -18.96 15.40
CA LEU A 203 -0.09 -17.55 15.80
C LEU A 203 -0.55 -16.56 14.72
N GLY A 204 -0.87 -17.04 13.51
CA GLY A 204 -1.28 -16.19 12.39
C GLY A 204 -0.12 -15.40 11.76
N TYR A 205 1.12 -15.87 11.93
CA TYR A 205 2.31 -15.28 11.29
C TYR A 205 2.50 -15.73 9.84
N THR A 206 1.73 -16.71 9.38
CA THR A 206 1.73 -17.16 7.99
C THR A 206 0.39 -16.88 7.34
N GLU A 207 0.39 -16.80 6.02
CA GLU A 207 -0.81 -16.98 5.21
C GLU A 207 -1.42 -18.38 5.41
N PRO A 208 -2.67 -18.64 4.97
CA PRO A 208 -3.30 -19.95 5.06
C PRO A 208 -2.45 -21.08 4.46
N ASP A 209 -1.70 -20.75 3.40
CA ASP A 209 -0.62 -21.59 2.85
C ASP A 209 0.75 -20.96 3.19
N PRO A 210 1.52 -21.55 4.12
CA PRO A 210 2.82 -21.02 4.53
C PRO A 210 3.82 -20.88 3.39
N ARG A 211 3.67 -21.61 2.28
CA ARG A 211 4.60 -21.52 1.15
C ARG A 211 4.64 -20.12 0.54
N GLU A 212 3.57 -19.34 0.68
CA GLU A 212 3.50 -17.97 0.18
C GLU A 212 4.49 -17.05 0.90
N ASP A 213 4.74 -17.26 2.19
CA ASP A 213 5.72 -16.51 2.97
C ASP A 213 7.15 -17.06 2.83
N LEU A 214 7.27 -18.38 2.65
CA LEU A 214 8.55 -19.11 2.71
C LEU A 214 9.27 -19.20 1.38
N ASN A 215 8.59 -18.90 0.27
CA ASN A 215 9.20 -18.90 -1.07
C ASN A 215 10.16 -17.72 -1.33
N GLY A 216 10.31 -16.80 -0.36
CA GLY A 216 11.23 -15.66 -0.44
C GLY A 216 10.78 -14.53 -1.39
N ARG A 217 9.65 -14.65 -2.09
CA ARG A 217 9.19 -13.65 -3.07
C ARG A 217 8.84 -12.32 -2.42
N ASP A 218 8.26 -12.34 -1.22
CA ASP A 218 7.96 -11.12 -0.48
C ASP A 218 9.24 -10.36 -0.09
N ALA A 219 10.25 -11.07 0.43
CA ALA A 219 11.55 -10.52 0.74
C ALA A 219 12.25 -9.97 -0.53
N ALA A 220 12.23 -10.73 -1.63
CA ALA A 220 12.81 -10.29 -2.89
C ALA A 220 12.18 -9.00 -3.43
N ARG A 221 10.85 -8.86 -3.35
CA ARG A 221 10.14 -7.62 -3.73
C ARG A 221 10.57 -6.43 -2.86
N LYS A 222 10.69 -6.63 -1.54
CA LYS A 222 11.16 -5.59 -0.61
C LYS A 222 12.60 -5.18 -0.92
N THR A 223 13.49 -6.14 -1.16
CA THR A 223 14.88 -5.88 -1.56
C THR A 223 14.94 -5.10 -2.87
N LEU A 224 14.13 -5.47 -3.85
CA LEU A 224 14.08 -4.78 -5.15
C LEU A 224 13.62 -3.33 -5.01
N ILE A 225 12.60 -3.08 -4.19
CA ILE A 225 12.14 -1.71 -3.87
C ILE A 225 13.27 -0.91 -3.20
N LEU A 226 13.96 -1.48 -2.21
CA LEU A 226 15.09 -0.83 -1.54
C LEU A 226 16.23 -0.50 -2.51
N ALA A 227 16.64 -1.47 -3.33
CA ALA A 227 17.68 -1.30 -4.33
C ALA A 227 17.36 -0.18 -5.33
N ARG A 228 16.13 -0.18 -5.86
CA ARG A 228 15.65 0.86 -6.78
C ARG A 228 15.60 2.23 -6.12
N THR A 229 15.17 2.29 -4.86
CA THR A 229 15.16 3.52 -4.08
C THR A 229 16.59 4.05 -3.88
N ALA A 230 17.57 3.16 -3.64
CA ALA A 230 18.99 3.49 -3.53
C ALA A 230 19.66 3.90 -4.87
N GLY A 231 18.90 3.94 -5.98
CA GLY A 231 19.40 4.32 -7.30
C GLY A 231 20.03 3.17 -8.09
N TRP A 232 19.89 1.92 -7.66
CA TRP A 232 20.36 0.76 -8.43
C TRP A 232 19.31 0.33 -9.46
N PRO A 233 19.61 0.34 -10.77
CA PRO A 233 18.64 0.08 -11.85
C PRO A 233 18.41 -1.43 -12.05
N LEU A 234 17.84 -2.10 -11.05
CA LEU A 234 17.46 -3.52 -11.04
C LEU A 234 15.97 -3.72 -11.37
#